data_AF-A0A353IML4-F1
#
_entry.id   AF-A0A353IML4-F1
#
_cell.length_a   1.000
_cell.length_b   1.000
_cell.length_c   1.000
_cell.angle_alpha   90.00
_cell.angle_beta   90.00
_cell.angle_gamma   90.00
#
_symmetry.space_group_name_H-M   'P 1'
#
loop_
_entity.id
_entity.type
_entity.pdbx_description
1 polymer ?
#
loop_
_entity_poly.entity_id
_entity_poly.type
_entity_poly.pdbx_seq_one_letter_code
_entity_poly.pdbx_strand_id
1 'polypeptide(L)'
;MLRAFAASLFLILTTAMAVAAPARIVILTSAEAADAWQLCEVGSQRAQGLRYNYLGAKAAKTFFSEEEPPAFFFAIDPLTVATATPASLSWRKPIIHYSVLPQDDAKKMEEALHERTREAAGNILNNPALRGKTVVMVWDRRLIADPELDKKFEREAAVTLRQLFHLDILPGVPREWPSNSHDYFWIVDFPENSNVPLKFEMVKQDFGKSFPKVPANDWGEPSGLDKASGCQVAP
;
A
#
# COMPACT_ATOMS: atom_id res chain seq x y z
N MET A 1 64.99 -20.05 25.97
CA MET A 1 64.05 -19.01 26.47
C MET A 1 63.04 -18.73 25.37
N LEU A 2 61.82 -19.26 25.51
CA LEU A 2 60.74 -19.17 24.55
C LEU A 2 59.84 -18.00 24.99
N ARG A 3 59.66 -16.96 24.17
CA ARG A 3 58.65 -15.91 24.40
C ARG A 3 57.57 -16.04 23.33
N ALA A 4 56.38 -16.38 23.81
CA ALA A 4 55.17 -16.62 23.03
C ALA A 4 54.66 -15.34 22.38
N PHE A 5 54.35 -15.41 21.08
CA PHE A 5 53.49 -14.45 20.39
C PHE A 5 52.04 -14.90 20.56
N ALA A 6 51.25 -14.17 21.34
CA ALA A 6 49.80 -14.33 21.38
C ALA A 6 49.20 -13.51 20.23
N ALA A 7 48.75 -14.18 19.17
CA ALA A 7 47.97 -13.56 18.10
C ALA A 7 46.48 -13.62 18.47
N SER A 8 45.91 -12.47 18.86
CA SER A 8 44.47 -12.33 19.07
C SER A 8 43.75 -12.27 17.72
N LEU A 9 43.04 -13.35 17.37
CA LEU A 9 42.20 -13.42 16.19
C LEU A 9 40.85 -12.72 16.48
N PHE A 10 40.68 -11.50 15.97
CA PHE A 10 39.38 -10.81 15.97
C PHE A 10 38.46 -11.49 14.95
N LEU A 11 37.53 -12.34 15.43
CA LEU A 11 36.44 -12.88 14.62
C LEU A 11 35.41 -11.77 14.42
N ILE A 12 35.44 -11.08 13.28
CA ILE A 12 34.37 -10.17 12.87
C ILE A 12 33.21 -11.06 12.43
N LEU A 13 32.26 -11.32 13.33
CA LEU A 13 30.97 -11.89 12.98
C LEU A 13 30.20 -10.80 12.20
N THR A 14 30.29 -10.81 10.88
CA THR A 14 29.33 -10.10 10.05
C THR A 14 27.98 -10.80 10.19
N THR A 15 27.18 -10.33 11.14
CA THR A 15 25.76 -10.65 11.15
C THR A 15 25.19 -10.02 9.90
N ALA A 16 24.99 -10.83 8.86
CA ALA A 16 24.10 -10.44 7.78
C ALA A 16 22.75 -10.16 8.46
N MET A 17 22.40 -8.88 8.61
CA MET A 17 21.06 -8.52 9.06
C MET A 17 20.11 -9.18 8.07
N ALA A 18 19.44 -10.23 8.51
CA ALA A 18 18.46 -10.92 7.70
C ALA A 18 17.37 -9.89 7.39
N VAL A 19 17.35 -9.45 6.13
CA VAL A 19 16.41 -8.46 5.66
C VAL A 19 15.02 -9.10 5.67
N ALA A 20 14.04 -8.41 6.27
CA ALA A 20 12.77 -8.98 6.69
C ALA A 20 11.57 -8.50 5.86
N ALA A 21 11.79 -8.11 4.60
CA ALA A 21 10.70 -7.69 3.72
C ALA A 21 9.63 -8.78 3.52
N PRO A 22 8.37 -8.38 3.30
CA PRO A 22 7.35 -9.27 2.76
C PRO A 22 7.74 -9.75 1.36
N ALA A 23 7.31 -10.96 0.98
CA ALA A 23 7.51 -11.43 -0.40
C ALA A 23 6.73 -10.58 -1.41
N ARG A 24 5.59 -10.01 -1.00
CA ARG A 24 4.73 -9.19 -1.84
C ARG A 24 3.98 -8.12 -1.07
N ILE A 25 3.89 -6.93 -1.64
CA ILE A 25 3.01 -5.84 -1.19
C ILE A 25 2.00 -5.55 -2.29
N VAL A 26 0.71 -5.64 -1.98
CA VAL A 26 -0.39 -5.21 -2.85
C VAL A 26 -0.86 -3.83 -2.40
N ILE A 27 -0.56 -2.79 -3.16
CA ILE A 27 -0.87 -1.39 -2.86
C ILE A 27 -2.07 -0.94 -3.70
N LEU A 28 -3.00 -0.23 -3.08
CA LEU A 28 -4.11 0.45 -3.75
C LEU A 28 -4.49 1.72 -2.98
N THR A 29 -5.23 2.62 -3.61
CA THR A 29 -5.82 3.77 -2.92
C THR A 29 -7.21 3.46 -2.33
N SER A 30 -7.78 4.39 -1.59
CA SER A 30 -9.15 4.30 -1.07
C SER A 30 -10.17 4.24 -2.20
N ALA A 31 -11.36 3.72 -1.91
CA ALA A 31 -12.51 3.83 -2.79
C ALA A 31 -13.09 5.25 -2.78
N GLU A 32 -14.07 5.50 -3.65
CA GLU A 32 -14.70 6.80 -3.81
C GLU A 32 -15.32 7.32 -2.50
N ALA A 33 -14.95 8.54 -2.14
CA ALA A 33 -15.36 9.19 -0.90
C ALA A 33 -16.65 9.99 -1.08
N ALA A 34 -17.50 10.07 -0.05
CA ALA A 34 -18.53 11.11 0.04
C ALA A 34 -17.97 12.37 0.71
N ASP A 35 -17.13 12.16 1.73
CA ASP A 35 -16.41 13.20 2.47
C ASP A 35 -15.11 12.60 3.07
N ALA A 36 -14.41 13.34 3.94
CA ALA A 36 -13.15 12.90 4.53
C ALA A 36 -13.28 11.70 5.51
N TRP A 37 -14.49 11.32 5.89
CA TRP A 37 -14.77 10.28 6.90
C TRP A 37 -15.36 9.00 6.31
N GLN A 38 -16.14 9.10 5.23
CA GLN A 38 -16.89 7.96 4.72
C GLN A 38 -16.87 7.82 3.19
N LEU A 39 -17.00 6.58 2.73
CA LEU A 39 -17.18 6.25 1.32
C LEU A 39 -18.58 6.67 0.85
N CYS A 40 -18.71 7.05 -0.42
CA CYS A 40 -20.02 7.18 -1.06
C CYS A 40 -20.59 5.79 -1.40
N GLU A 41 -21.83 5.73 -1.94
CA GLU A 41 -22.45 4.45 -2.33
C GLU A 41 -21.59 3.69 -3.35
N VAL A 42 -21.03 4.40 -4.34
CA VAL A 42 -20.14 3.81 -5.35
C VAL A 42 -18.87 3.27 -4.70
N GLY A 43 -18.25 4.03 -3.78
CA GLY A 43 -17.07 3.59 -3.06
C GLY A 43 -17.33 2.37 -2.18
N SER A 44 -18.50 2.30 -1.54
CA SER A 44 -18.93 1.11 -0.79
C SER A 44 -19.09 -0.11 -1.71
N GLN A 45 -19.66 0.08 -2.90
CA GLN A 45 -19.75 -0.96 -3.92
C GLN A 45 -18.36 -1.41 -4.41
N ARG A 46 -17.41 -0.49 -4.62
CA ARG A 46 -16.02 -0.83 -4.96
C ARG A 46 -15.36 -1.63 -3.85
N ALA A 47 -15.51 -1.23 -2.58
CA ALA A 47 -14.95 -1.96 -1.45
C ALA A 47 -15.49 -3.40 -1.36
N GLN A 48 -16.78 -3.60 -1.61
CA GLN A 48 -17.36 -4.95 -1.74
C GLN A 48 -16.84 -5.68 -2.98
N GLY A 49 -16.75 -5.00 -4.12
CA GLY A 49 -16.19 -5.52 -5.36
C GLY A 49 -14.77 -6.04 -5.17
N LEU A 50 -13.92 -5.29 -4.46
CA LEU A 50 -12.56 -5.67 -4.07
C LEU A 50 -12.57 -6.98 -3.28
N ARG A 51 -13.43 -7.09 -2.26
CA ARG A 51 -13.58 -8.33 -1.47
C ARG A 51 -13.97 -9.52 -2.36
N TYR A 52 -14.97 -9.38 -3.21
CA TYR A 52 -15.50 -10.51 -3.99
C TYR A 52 -14.65 -10.89 -5.20
N ASN A 53 -13.85 -9.97 -5.74
CA ASN A 53 -13.09 -10.21 -6.96
C ASN A 53 -11.60 -10.43 -6.69
N TYR A 54 -10.98 -9.75 -5.72
CA TYR A 54 -9.51 -9.76 -5.59
C TYR A 54 -9.01 -10.06 -4.18
N LEU A 55 -9.51 -9.32 -3.17
CA LEU A 55 -8.87 -9.25 -1.87
C LEU A 55 -9.46 -10.16 -0.80
N GLY A 56 -10.60 -10.81 -1.05
CA GLY A 56 -11.28 -11.65 -0.06
C GLY A 56 -10.94 -13.14 -0.11
N ALA A 57 -11.31 -13.87 0.96
CA ALA A 57 -11.01 -15.30 1.13
C ALA A 57 -11.55 -16.23 0.05
N LYS A 58 -12.56 -15.80 -0.70
CA LYS A 58 -13.19 -16.56 -1.78
C LYS A 58 -13.32 -15.72 -3.04
N ALA A 59 -12.36 -14.82 -3.26
CA ALA A 59 -12.45 -13.89 -4.36
C ALA A 59 -12.20 -14.58 -5.70
N ALA A 60 -12.93 -14.18 -6.74
CA ALA A 60 -12.90 -14.87 -8.04
C ALA A 60 -11.55 -14.82 -8.76
N LYS A 61 -10.76 -13.76 -8.54
CA LYS A 61 -9.47 -13.45 -9.16
C LYS A 61 -8.41 -13.16 -8.09
N THR A 62 -8.45 -13.89 -6.98
CA THR A 62 -7.64 -13.53 -5.79
C THR A 62 -6.13 -13.62 -6.02
N PHE A 63 -5.38 -12.75 -5.32
CA PHE A 63 -3.91 -12.80 -5.25
C PHE A 63 -3.38 -13.75 -4.17
N PHE A 64 -4.28 -14.45 -3.48
CA PHE A 64 -3.99 -15.25 -2.29
C PHE A 64 -4.47 -16.70 -2.50
N SER A 65 -3.90 -17.64 -1.75
CA SER A 65 -4.49 -18.97 -1.61
C SER A 65 -4.96 -19.19 -0.17
N GLU A 66 -5.67 -20.30 0.09
CA GLU A 66 -6.04 -20.66 1.46
C GLU A 66 -4.80 -20.97 2.32
N GLU A 67 -3.75 -21.51 1.71
CA GLU A 67 -2.46 -21.80 2.33
C GLU A 67 -1.60 -20.54 2.51
N GLU A 68 -1.79 -19.54 1.65
CA GLU A 68 -1.06 -18.26 1.64
C GLU A 68 -2.02 -17.06 1.72
N PRO A 69 -2.74 -16.89 2.85
CA PRO A 69 -3.60 -15.73 3.06
C PRO A 69 -2.77 -14.45 3.21
N PRO A 70 -3.38 -13.26 3.02
CA PRO A 70 -2.71 -12.01 3.38
C PRO A 70 -2.36 -12.03 4.87
N ALA A 71 -1.12 -11.65 5.19
CA ALA A 71 -0.69 -11.57 6.58
C ALA A 71 -1.45 -10.48 7.34
N PHE A 72 -1.51 -9.27 6.75
CA PHE A 72 -2.19 -8.12 7.31
C PHE A 72 -2.74 -7.20 6.21
N PHE A 73 -3.75 -6.43 6.59
CA PHE A 73 -4.23 -5.27 5.87
C PHE A 73 -3.74 -4.02 6.60
N PHE A 74 -3.18 -3.06 5.87
CA PHE A 74 -2.70 -1.79 6.37
C PHE A 74 -3.52 -0.66 5.77
N ALA A 75 -3.82 0.34 6.60
CA ALA A 75 -4.56 1.54 6.21
C ALA A 75 -4.03 2.76 6.98
N ILE A 76 -4.26 3.97 6.48
CA ILE A 76 -3.77 5.21 7.11
C ILE A 76 -4.89 6.11 7.65
N ASP A 77 -6.02 6.18 6.95
CA ASP A 77 -7.11 7.11 7.22
C ASP A 77 -8.47 6.39 7.25
N PRO A 78 -9.59 7.07 7.61
CA PRO A 78 -10.90 6.42 7.63
C PRO A 78 -11.34 5.83 6.29
N LEU A 79 -11.01 6.47 5.16
CA LEU A 79 -11.44 6.02 3.82
C LEU A 79 -10.73 4.74 3.40
N THR A 80 -9.43 4.66 3.64
CA THR A 80 -8.59 3.47 3.41
C THR A 80 -9.01 2.32 4.32
N VAL A 81 -9.35 2.59 5.59
CA VAL A 81 -9.94 1.59 6.50
C VAL A 81 -11.28 1.06 5.96
N ALA A 82 -12.20 1.96 5.59
CA ALA A 82 -13.51 1.57 5.07
C ALA A 82 -13.39 0.74 3.79
N THR A 83 -12.41 1.05 2.94
CA THR A 83 -12.11 0.32 1.71
C THR A 83 -11.57 -1.09 1.99
N ALA A 84 -10.67 -1.24 2.96
CA ALA A 84 -10.05 -2.53 3.31
C ALA A 84 -10.99 -3.45 4.10
N THR A 85 -11.93 -2.88 4.87
CA THR A 85 -12.74 -3.61 5.86
C THR A 85 -13.49 -4.81 5.30
N PRO A 86 -14.21 -4.73 4.16
CA PRO A 86 -14.91 -5.90 3.61
C PRO A 86 -13.96 -7.06 3.32
N ALA A 87 -12.77 -6.79 2.79
CA ALA A 87 -11.78 -7.80 2.48
C ALA A 87 -11.16 -8.40 3.77
N SER A 88 -10.73 -7.56 4.72
CA SER A 88 -10.10 -8.03 5.96
C SER A 88 -11.04 -8.91 6.78
N LEU A 89 -12.33 -8.53 6.88
CA LEU A 89 -13.34 -9.31 7.58
C LEU A 89 -13.55 -10.69 6.94
N SER A 90 -13.47 -10.79 5.62
CA SER A 90 -13.62 -12.08 4.93
C SER A 90 -12.51 -13.08 5.29
N TRP A 91 -11.32 -12.58 5.63
CA TRP A 91 -10.18 -13.37 6.12
C TRP A 91 -10.12 -13.47 7.64
N ARG A 92 -11.01 -12.79 8.37
CA ARG A 92 -10.95 -12.62 9.83
C ARG A 92 -9.61 -12.06 10.31
N LYS A 93 -9.07 -11.10 9.55
CA LYS A 93 -7.79 -10.43 9.86
C LYS A 93 -8.05 -9.00 10.34
N PRO A 94 -7.24 -8.50 11.29
CA PRO A 94 -7.29 -7.10 11.68
C PRO A 94 -6.76 -6.20 10.55
N ILE A 95 -7.18 -4.94 10.57
CA ILE A 95 -6.50 -3.85 9.87
C ILE A 95 -5.54 -3.20 10.86
N ILE A 96 -4.26 -3.12 10.49
CA ILE A 96 -3.28 -2.31 11.21
C ILE A 96 -3.44 -0.88 10.68
N HIS A 97 -4.01 -0.03 11.51
CA HIS A 97 -4.33 1.36 11.15
C HIS A 97 -3.23 2.29 11.66
N TYR A 98 -2.49 2.90 10.72
CA TYR A 98 -1.55 3.97 11.00
C TYR A 98 -2.29 5.31 11.11
N SER A 99 -3.15 5.40 12.13
CA SER A 99 -4.27 6.34 12.17
C SER A 99 -3.86 7.79 12.03
N VAL A 100 -4.32 8.39 10.92
CA VAL A 100 -4.43 9.83 10.73
C VAL A 100 -5.90 10.15 10.48
N LEU A 101 -6.50 10.93 11.37
CA LEU A 101 -7.90 11.34 11.27
C LEU A 101 -7.99 12.74 10.64
N PRO A 102 -9.06 13.06 9.89
CA PRO A 102 -9.28 14.40 9.38
C PRO A 102 -9.13 15.47 10.47
N GLN A 103 -8.37 16.53 10.15
CA GLN A 103 -8.12 17.68 11.05
C GLN A 103 -8.53 18.98 10.35
N ASP A 104 -8.90 19.99 11.13
CA ASP A 104 -9.14 21.34 10.61
C ASP A 104 -7.84 21.99 10.09
N ASP A 105 -6.71 21.67 10.73
CA ASP A 105 -5.38 22.13 10.33
C ASP A 105 -4.78 21.19 9.28
N ALA A 106 -4.94 21.57 8.00
CA ALA A 106 -4.46 20.80 6.86
C ALA A 106 -2.94 20.54 6.90
N LYS A 107 -2.14 21.47 7.44
CA LYS A 107 -0.69 21.31 7.52
C LYS A 107 -0.32 20.26 8.56
N LYS A 108 -0.95 20.30 9.73
CA LYS A 108 -0.73 19.25 10.76
C LYS A 108 -1.16 17.88 10.26
N MET A 109 -2.27 17.82 9.51
CA MET A 109 -2.72 16.58 8.91
C MET A 109 -1.69 16.05 7.91
N GLU A 110 -1.17 16.90 7.01
CA GLU A 110 -0.12 16.53 6.04
C GLU A 110 1.14 16.02 6.75
N GLU A 111 1.61 16.72 7.79
CA GLU A 111 2.78 16.29 8.58
C GLU A 111 2.56 14.93 9.24
N ALA A 112 1.37 14.69 9.82
CA ALA A 112 1.02 13.40 10.42
C ALA A 112 0.95 12.28 9.37
N LEU A 113 0.38 12.56 8.18
CA LEU A 113 0.35 11.64 7.05
C LEU A 113 1.77 11.23 6.62
N HIS A 114 2.69 12.18 6.52
CA HIS A 114 4.10 11.91 6.19
C HIS A 114 4.80 11.05 7.25
N GLU A 115 4.63 11.38 8.52
CA GLU A 115 5.21 10.63 9.63
C GLU A 115 4.71 9.18 9.63
N ARG A 116 3.38 8.99 9.56
CA ARG A 116 2.76 7.67 9.57
C ARG A 116 3.08 6.84 8.33
N THR A 117 3.31 7.47 7.18
CA THR A 117 3.76 6.76 5.97
C THR A 117 5.18 6.23 6.09
N ARG A 118 6.11 7.04 6.63
CA ARG A 118 7.47 6.57 6.90
C ARG A 118 7.50 5.45 7.94
N GLU A 119 6.72 5.60 9.01
CA GLU A 119 6.57 4.56 10.04
C GLU A 119 6.03 3.26 9.44
N ALA A 120 4.99 3.34 8.61
CA ALA A 120 4.42 2.16 7.95
C ALA A 120 5.42 1.47 7.03
N ALA A 121 6.09 2.20 6.16
CA ALA A 121 7.08 1.63 5.25
C ALA A 121 8.25 0.99 6.01
N GLY A 122 8.76 1.67 7.04
CA GLY A 122 9.82 1.17 7.91
C GLY A 122 9.42 -0.11 8.64
N ASN A 123 8.22 -0.14 9.23
CA ASN A 123 7.72 -1.33 9.92
C ASN A 123 7.50 -2.49 8.94
N ILE A 124 6.98 -2.24 7.74
CA ILE A 124 6.69 -3.31 6.78
C ILE A 124 7.98 -3.95 6.24
N LEU A 125 8.98 -3.15 5.86
CA LEU A 125 10.24 -3.67 5.33
C LEU A 125 11.15 -4.33 6.38
N ASN A 126 10.92 -4.07 7.67
CA ASN A 126 11.81 -4.53 8.73
C ASN A 126 11.14 -5.48 9.74
N ASN A 127 9.90 -5.92 9.50
CA ASN A 127 9.20 -6.81 10.42
C ASN A 127 9.40 -8.29 10.07
N PRO A 128 10.13 -9.08 10.89
CA PRO A 128 10.38 -10.50 10.63
C PRO A 128 9.11 -11.35 10.48
N ALA A 129 7.99 -10.93 11.09
CA ALA A 129 6.71 -11.64 10.97
C ALA A 129 6.10 -11.54 9.56
N LEU A 130 6.55 -10.59 8.75
CA LEU A 130 6.09 -10.41 7.36
C LEU A 130 6.95 -11.17 6.35
N ARG A 131 8.11 -11.70 6.76
CA ARG A 131 9.03 -12.40 5.85
C ARG A 131 8.32 -13.50 5.08
N GLY A 132 8.46 -13.47 3.75
CA GLY A 132 7.84 -14.45 2.87
C GLY A 132 6.31 -14.35 2.76
N LYS A 133 5.69 -13.30 3.31
CA LYS A 133 4.23 -13.10 3.29
C LYS A 133 3.81 -12.07 2.27
N THR A 134 2.53 -12.13 1.91
CA THR A 134 1.85 -11.07 1.16
C THR A 134 1.10 -10.15 2.12
N VAL A 135 1.23 -8.84 1.92
CA VAL A 135 0.47 -7.83 2.66
C VAL A 135 -0.34 -6.94 1.72
N VAL A 136 -1.41 -6.35 2.24
CA VAL A 136 -2.23 -5.37 1.50
C VAL A 136 -2.10 -4.01 2.15
N MET A 137 -1.78 -2.98 1.37
CA MET A 137 -1.73 -1.59 1.81
C MET A 137 -2.76 -0.76 1.06
N VAL A 138 -3.80 -0.29 1.76
CA VAL A 138 -4.73 0.71 1.23
C VAL A 138 -4.27 2.07 1.73
N TRP A 139 -3.89 2.98 0.83
CA TRP A 139 -3.18 4.20 1.21
C TRP A 139 -3.70 5.47 0.54
N ASP A 140 -3.36 6.64 1.10
CA ASP A 140 -3.66 7.91 0.44
C ASP A 140 -2.88 7.98 -0.88
N ARG A 141 -3.58 8.30 -1.98
CA ARG A 141 -3.00 8.29 -3.33
C ARG A 141 -1.73 9.14 -3.47
N ARG A 142 -1.69 10.32 -2.84
CA ARG A 142 -0.54 11.23 -2.95
C ARG A 142 0.67 10.64 -2.23
N LEU A 143 0.42 9.91 -1.15
CA LEU A 143 1.44 9.19 -0.41
C LEU A 143 1.79 7.84 -1.06
N ILE A 144 1.05 7.36 -2.06
CA ILE A 144 1.54 6.26 -2.90
C ILE A 144 2.58 6.81 -3.88
N ALA A 145 2.19 7.80 -4.68
CA ALA A 145 3.08 8.47 -5.62
C ALA A 145 2.58 9.89 -5.96
N ASP A 146 3.43 10.89 -5.74
CA ASP A 146 3.16 12.29 -6.07
C ASP A 146 4.50 12.97 -6.43
N PRO A 147 4.63 13.53 -7.64
CA PRO A 147 5.89 14.10 -8.11
C PRO A 147 6.30 15.38 -7.37
N GLU A 148 5.34 16.13 -6.80
CA GLU A 148 5.64 17.32 -6.00
C GLU A 148 6.20 16.94 -4.64
N LEU A 149 5.60 15.92 -4.00
CA LEU A 149 6.11 15.37 -2.74
C LEU A 149 7.48 14.72 -2.95
N ASP A 150 7.65 13.93 -4.01
CA ASP A 150 8.92 13.28 -4.32
C ASP A 150 10.06 14.30 -4.51
N LYS A 151 9.77 15.45 -5.12
CA LYS A 151 10.74 16.54 -5.33
C LYS A 151 11.02 17.33 -4.04
N LYS A 152 10.02 17.50 -3.18
CA LYS A 152 10.14 18.27 -1.94
C LYS A 152 10.85 17.47 -0.84
N PHE A 153 10.65 16.16 -0.82
CA PHE A 153 11.10 15.26 0.23
C PHE A 153 11.95 14.14 -0.37
N GLU A 154 13.26 14.30 -0.36
CA GLU A 154 14.19 13.33 -0.95
C GLU A 154 14.94 12.52 0.12
N ARG A 155 15.41 11.33 -0.27
CA ARG A 155 16.30 10.47 0.54
C ARG A 155 15.68 10.15 1.91
N GLU A 156 16.37 10.48 3.00
CA GLU A 156 15.94 10.22 4.38
C GLU A 156 14.65 10.97 4.76
N ALA A 157 14.29 12.01 4.01
CA ALA A 157 13.05 12.75 4.20
C ALA A 157 11.87 12.20 3.40
N ALA A 158 12.06 11.20 2.53
CA ALA A 158 11.04 10.67 1.62
C ALA A 158 9.70 10.36 2.31
N VAL A 159 8.59 10.67 1.64
CA VAL A 159 7.24 10.54 2.22
C VAL A 159 6.26 9.72 1.37
N THR A 160 6.63 9.35 0.15
CA THR A 160 5.79 8.50 -0.71
C THR A 160 6.22 7.04 -0.65
N LEU A 161 5.28 6.10 -0.75
CA LEU A 161 5.56 4.67 -0.80
C LEU A 161 6.45 4.33 -2.00
N ARG A 162 6.30 5.05 -3.12
CA ARG A 162 7.17 4.92 -4.29
C ARG A 162 8.64 5.13 -3.93
N GLN A 163 8.98 6.20 -3.21
CA GLN A 163 10.35 6.47 -2.77
C GLN A 163 10.78 5.52 -1.63
N LEU A 164 9.90 5.31 -0.64
CA LEU A 164 10.20 4.54 0.57
C LEU A 164 10.41 3.04 0.31
N PHE A 165 9.78 2.50 -0.73
CA PHE A 165 10.00 1.13 -1.19
C PHE A 165 10.99 1.03 -2.35
N HIS A 166 11.69 2.12 -2.69
CA HIS A 166 12.72 2.16 -3.74
C HIS A 166 12.21 1.66 -5.10
N LEU A 167 10.97 2.01 -5.45
CA LEU A 167 10.33 1.50 -6.67
C LEU A 167 10.89 2.15 -7.94
N ASP A 168 11.64 3.23 -7.83
CA ASP A 168 12.23 3.98 -8.95
C ASP A 168 13.25 3.19 -9.77
N ILE A 169 13.81 2.12 -9.20
CA ILE A 169 14.72 1.21 -9.90
C ILE A 169 14.00 0.29 -10.90
N LEU A 170 12.68 0.11 -10.73
CA LEU A 170 11.89 -0.81 -11.52
C LEU A 170 11.27 -0.10 -12.74
N PRO A 171 11.26 -0.77 -13.91
CA PRO A 171 10.63 -0.20 -15.09
C PRO A 171 9.11 -0.16 -14.92
N GLY A 172 8.47 0.85 -15.51
CA GLY A 172 7.02 0.94 -15.62
C GLY A 172 6.29 1.45 -14.36
N VAL A 173 7.00 1.79 -13.28
CA VAL A 173 6.38 2.40 -12.09
C VAL A 173 5.98 3.85 -12.40
N PRO A 174 4.68 4.20 -12.34
CA PRO A 174 4.24 5.58 -12.55
C PRO A 174 4.83 6.53 -11.50
N ARG A 175 5.03 7.80 -11.89
CA ARG A 175 5.52 8.85 -10.97
C ARG A 175 4.41 9.49 -10.13
N GLU A 176 3.17 9.28 -10.51
CA GLU A 176 2.00 9.90 -9.90
C GLU A 176 0.89 8.85 -9.83
N TRP A 177 0.10 8.89 -8.76
CA TRP A 177 -1.19 8.22 -8.68
C TRP A 177 -2.31 9.24 -8.99
N PRO A 178 -2.94 9.18 -10.19
CA PRO A 178 -3.94 10.17 -10.60
C PRO A 178 -5.14 10.22 -9.67
N SER A 179 -5.75 11.39 -9.53
CA SER A 179 -6.88 11.63 -8.62
C SER A 179 -8.13 10.78 -8.92
N ASN A 180 -8.33 10.40 -10.18
CA ASN A 180 -9.50 9.63 -10.63
C ASN A 180 -9.26 8.11 -10.73
N SER A 181 -8.06 7.61 -10.39
CA SER A 181 -7.69 6.21 -10.58
C SER A 181 -7.84 5.39 -9.29
N HIS A 182 -9.07 4.95 -9.00
CA HIS A 182 -9.37 4.09 -7.84
C HIS A 182 -9.28 2.59 -8.15
N ASP A 183 -9.13 2.23 -9.41
CA ASP A 183 -9.37 0.91 -9.98
C ASP A 183 -8.08 0.18 -10.36
N TYR A 184 -7.00 0.39 -9.61
CA TYR A 184 -5.71 -0.25 -9.88
C TYR A 184 -5.06 -0.79 -8.62
N PHE A 185 -4.29 -1.85 -8.79
CA PHE A 185 -3.31 -2.33 -7.82
C PHE A 185 -1.91 -2.04 -8.34
N TRP A 186 -1.02 -1.65 -7.45
CA TRP A 186 0.42 -1.77 -7.63
C TRP A 186 0.88 -2.99 -6.84
N ILE A 187 1.38 -4.01 -7.52
CA ILE A 187 1.90 -5.22 -6.91
C ILE A 187 3.42 -5.16 -6.98
N VAL A 188 4.06 -5.22 -5.80
CA VAL A 188 5.51 -5.17 -5.66
C VAL A 188 5.98 -6.48 -5.05
N ASP A 189 6.87 -7.19 -5.75
CA ASP A 189 7.49 -8.41 -5.26
C ASP A 189 8.90 -8.12 -4.74
N PHE A 190 9.28 -8.77 -3.65
CA PHE A 190 10.62 -8.68 -3.05
C PHE A 190 11.24 -10.08 -2.97
N PRO A 191 12.57 -10.18 -3.12
CA PRO A 191 13.28 -11.43 -2.89
C PRO A 191 13.35 -11.75 -1.38
N GLU A 192 13.52 -13.03 -1.02
CA GLU A 192 13.40 -13.51 0.36
C GLU A 192 14.34 -12.86 1.39
N ASN A 193 15.47 -12.29 0.95
CA ASN A 193 16.50 -11.73 1.82
C ASN A 193 16.93 -10.30 1.39
N SER A 194 16.05 -9.52 0.76
CA SER A 194 16.34 -8.12 0.44
C SER A 194 15.09 -7.23 0.45
N ASN A 195 15.28 -5.97 0.84
CA ASN A 195 14.30 -4.89 0.80
C ASN A 195 14.34 -4.13 -0.53
N VAL A 196 15.19 -4.58 -1.47
CA VAL A 196 15.25 -4.05 -2.82
C VAL A 196 14.15 -4.74 -3.63
N PRO A 197 13.20 -4.00 -4.22
CA PRO A 197 12.09 -4.60 -4.94
C PRO A 197 12.58 -5.29 -6.21
N LEU A 198 12.00 -6.44 -6.53
CA LEU A 198 12.39 -7.31 -7.64
C LEU A 198 11.52 -7.07 -8.88
N LYS A 199 10.21 -6.91 -8.67
CA LYS A 199 9.23 -6.78 -9.76
C LYS A 199 8.12 -5.83 -9.35
N PHE A 200 7.67 -5.06 -10.34
CA PHE A 200 6.48 -4.23 -10.25
C PHE A 200 5.47 -4.67 -11.31
N GLU A 201 4.21 -4.70 -10.94
CA GLU A 201 3.10 -4.91 -11.85
C GLU A 201 1.95 -3.99 -11.49
N MET A 202 1.41 -3.29 -12.48
CA MET A 202 0.19 -2.49 -12.34
C MET A 202 -0.99 -3.28 -12.91
N VAL A 203 -1.96 -3.61 -12.05
CA VAL A 203 -3.09 -4.48 -12.40
C VAL A 203 -4.39 -3.68 -12.31
N LYS A 204 -5.12 -3.58 -13.43
CA LYS A 204 -6.45 -2.96 -13.45
C LYS A 204 -7.48 -3.84 -12.74
N GLN A 205 -8.33 -3.21 -11.94
CA GLN A 205 -9.48 -3.81 -11.28
C GLN A 205 -10.66 -3.81 -12.26
N ASP A 206 -11.25 -4.99 -12.45
CA ASP A 206 -12.45 -5.17 -13.25
C ASP A 206 -13.45 -6.01 -12.46
N PHE A 207 -14.55 -5.36 -12.10
CA PHE A 207 -15.63 -5.93 -11.30
C PHE A 207 -16.79 -6.47 -12.15
N GLY A 208 -16.72 -6.33 -13.48
CA GLY A 208 -17.69 -6.85 -14.42
C GLY A 208 -19.14 -6.44 -14.13
N LYS A 209 -20.08 -7.31 -14.53
CA LYS A 209 -21.53 -7.05 -14.42
C LYS A 209 -22.06 -7.06 -12.98
N SER A 210 -21.28 -7.56 -12.02
CA SER A 210 -21.71 -7.66 -10.62
C SER A 210 -21.70 -6.31 -9.89
N PHE A 211 -20.94 -5.34 -10.40
CA PHE A 211 -20.82 -3.99 -9.84
C PHE A 211 -20.90 -2.93 -10.95
N PRO A 212 -22.04 -2.83 -11.67
CA PRO A 212 -22.14 -2.06 -12.91
C PRO A 212 -22.05 -0.54 -12.71
N LYS A 213 -22.16 -0.05 -11.46
CA LYS A 213 -22.04 1.37 -11.12
C LYS A 213 -20.63 1.77 -10.68
N VAL A 214 -19.72 0.81 -10.52
CA VAL A 214 -18.33 1.09 -10.12
C VAL A 214 -17.53 1.46 -11.38
N PRO A 215 -16.90 2.64 -11.43
CA PRO A 215 -16.05 3.04 -12.55
C PRO A 215 -14.91 2.06 -12.81
N ALA A 216 -14.62 1.83 -14.08
CA ALA A 216 -13.49 1.04 -14.57
C ALA A 216 -12.72 1.84 -15.63
N ASN A 217 -12.38 3.08 -15.31
CA ASN A 217 -11.67 4.01 -16.18
C ASN A 217 -10.21 3.57 -16.41
N ASP A 218 -9.63 3.94 -17.55
CA ASP A 218 -8.19 3.68 -17.72
C ASP A 218 -7.36 4.59 -16.81
N TRP A 219 -6.10 4.22 -16.57
CA TRP A 219 -5.19 4.95 -15.69
C TRP A 219 -5.06 6.42 -16.12
N GLY A 220 -5.40 7.34 -15.22
CA GLY A 220 -5.42 8.78 -15.50
C GLY A 220 -6.68 9.30 -16.20
N GLU A 221 -7.56 8.44 -16.68
CA GLU A 221 -8.81 8.86 -17.33
C GLU A 221 -9.91 9.21 -16.30
N PRO A 222 -10.88 10.06 -16.65
CA PRO A 222 -11.98 10.41 -15.75
C PRO A 222 -12.83 9.20 -15.36
N SER A 223 -13.33 9.19 -14.12
CA SER A 223 -14.21 8.12 -13.61
C SER A 223 -15.62 8.15 -14.24
N GLY A 224 -15.99 9.26 -14.88
CA GLY A 224 -17.34 9.49 -15.41
C GLY A 224 -18.40 9.72 -14.32
N LEU A 225 -18.02 9.79 -13.05
CA LEU A 225 -18.91 10.15 -11.96
C LEU A 225 -19.20 11.66 -12.00
N ASP A 226 -20.44 12.02 -11.71
CA ASP A 226 -20.89 13.40 -11.55
C ASP A 226 -21.30 13.67 -10.10
N LYS A 227 -21.70 14.91 -9.82
CA LYS A 227 -22.18 15.31 -8.48
C LYS A 227 -23.42 14.54 -8.03
N ALA A 228 -24.23 14.03 -8.96
CA ALA A 228 -25.42 13.26 -8.62
C ALA A 228 -25.08 11.86 -8.08
N SER A 229 -23.85 11.37 -8.30
CA SER A 229 -23.35 10.13 -7.67
C SER A 229 -23.23 10.21 -6.14
N GLY A 230 -23.21 11.41 -5.57
CA GLY A 230 -22.94 11.63 -4.14
C GLY A 230 -21.48 11.39 -3.75
N CYS A 231 -20.59 11.16 -4.73
CA CYS A 231 -19.16 11.03 -4.50
C CYS A 231 -18.43 12.36 -4.70
N GLN A 232 -17.31 12.54 -4.01
CA GLN A 232 -16.34 13.57 -4.33
C GLN A 232 -15.77 13.27 -5.71
N VAL A 233 -16.06 14.15 -6.66
CA VAL A 233 -15.49 14.09 -8.00
C VAL A 233 -14.21 14.91 -7.95
N ALA A 234 -13.07 14.30 -8.32
CA ALA A 234 -11.84 15.07 -8.44
C ALA A 234 -12.03 16.15 -9.52
N PRO A 235 -11.47 17.36 -9.32
CA PRO A 235 -11.52 18.41 -10.33
C PRO A 235 -10.83 17.99 -11.64
#